data_AF-K1T746-F1
#
_entry.id   AF-K1T746-F1
#
_cell.length_a   1.000
_cell.length_b   1.000
_cell.length_c   1.000
_cell.angle_alpha   90.00
_cell.angle_beta   90.00
_cell.angle_gamma   90.00
#
_symmetry.space_group_name_H-M   'P 1'
#
loop_
_entity.id
_entity.type
_entity.pdbx_description
1 polymer ?
#
loop_
_entity_poly.entity_id
_entity_poly.type
_entity_poly.pdbx_seq_one_letter_code
_entity_poly.pdbx_strand_id
1 'polypeptide(L)'
;MADDKILRAAVSVYTDLILWYNYSNNLNGGGIMTDTEISRYMALLLRHKPEIAGLVLDKQGWADVDMLLKCISENMEPVSFERLCEIVKNDSKQRYSFNEDKSRIRANQGHSVNVDVGLKGAVPPEYLYHGTATRFVESIDRGGIIRKTRLYVHLS
;
A
#
# COMPACT_ATOMS: atom_id res chain seq x y z
N MET A 1 4.37 0.33 25.95
CA MET A 1 5.48 1.26 25.59
C MET A 1 6.16 0.94 24.25
N ALA A 2 5.96 -0.24 23.64
CA ALA A 2 6.51 -0.55 22.30
C ALA A 2 5.64 -0.07 21.12
N ASP A 3 4.36 0.26 21.35
CA ASP A 3 3.41 0.66 20.29
C ASP A 3 3.54 2.12 19.82
N ASP A 4 4.00 3.04 20.68
CA ASP A 4 3.97 4.48 20.37
C ASP A 4 5.09 4.92 19.39
N LYS A 5 6.21 4.20 19.36
CA LYS A 5 7.31 4.47 18.39
C LYS A 5 6.97 4.04 16.97
N ILE A 6 6.21 2.96 16.80
CA ILE A 6 5.77 2.48 15.48
C ILE A 6 4.69 3.42 14.93
N LEU A 7 3.79 3.90 15.79
CA LEU A 7 2.78 4.89 15.44
C LEU A 7 3.44 6.20 14.97
N ARG A 8 4.44 6.72 15.69
CA ARG A 8 5.16 7.94 15.31
C ARG A 8 5.98 7.81 14.01
N ALA A 9 6.64 6.68 13.79
CA ALA A 9 7.40 6.46 12.54
C ALA A 9 6.47 6.30 11.33
N ALA A 10 5.33 5.61 11.50
CA ALA A 10 4.32 5.51 10.47
C ALA A 10 3.69 6.88 10.18
N VAL A 11 3.24 7.61 11.21
CA VAL A 11 2.68 8.97 11.07
C VAL A 11 3.67 9.90 10.35
N SER A 12 4.96 9.87 10.66
CA SER A 12 6.00 10.68 10.01
C SER A 12 5.99 10.52 8.49
N VAL A 13 6.13 9.30 7.95
CA VAL A 13 6.21 9.07 6.50
C VAL A 13 4.91 9.46 5.76
N TYR A 14 3.76 9.43 6.46
CA TYR A 14 2.45 9.74 5.87
C TYR A 14 2.10 11.22 5.87
N THR A 15 2.39 11.93 6.98
CA THR A 15 2.42 13.39 6.92
C THR A 15 3.44 13.81 5.90
N ASP A 16 4.60 13.16 5.79
CA ASP A 16 5.60 13.51 4.80
C ASP A 16 5.10 13.33 3.37
N LEU A 17 4.32 12.31 3.00
CA LEU A 17 3.84 12.16 1.61
C LEU A 17 2.76 13.19 1.24
N ILE A 18 1.78 13.42 2.12
CA ILE A 18 0.70 14.40 1.89
C ILE A 18 1.26 15.83 1.99
N LEU A 19 2.13 16.11 2.98
CA LEU A 19 2.82 17.39 3.11
C LEU A 19 3.80 17.59 1.96
N TRP A 20 4.53 16.56 1.52
CA TRP A 20 5.41 16.65 0.36
C TRP A 20 4.61 16.90 -0.92
N TYR A 21 3.46 16.25 -1.09
CA TYR A 21 2.57 16.55 -2.21
C TYR A 21 2.07 17.99 -2.16
N ASN A 22 1.52 18.43 -1.03
CA ASN A 22 1.04 19.80 -0.84
C ASN A 22 2.17 20.85 -0.99
N TYR A 23 3.38 20.53 -0.53
CA TYR A 23 4.57 21.39 -0.67
C TYR A 23 5.06 21.44 -2.13
N SER A 24 5.16 20.29 -2.80
CA SER A 24 5.61 20.18 -4.18
C SER A 24 4.64 20.83 -5.17
N ASN A 25 3.33 20.74 -4.90
CA ASN A 25 2.29 21.45 -5.66
C ASN A 25 2.37 22.96 -5.48
N ASN A 26 2.58 23.44 -4.26
CA ASN A 26 2.72 24.87 -3.97
C ASN A 26 3.98 25.49 -4.60
N LEU A 27 5.08 24.71 -4.75
CA LEU A 27 6.31 25.20 -5.38
C LEU A 27 6.32 25.11 -6.91
N ASN A 28 5.67 24.10 -7.50
CA ASN A 28 5.76 23.82 -8.94
C ASN A 28 4.51 24.22 -9.75
N GLY A 29 3.55 24.93 -9.14
CA GLY A 29 2.38 25.45 -9.86
C GLY A 29 1.40 24.37 -10.33
N GLY A 30 1.19 23.31 -9.54
CA GLY A 30 0.16 22.29 -9.81
C GLY A 30 0.47 21.38 -10.99
N GLY A 31 1.53 20.57 -10.87
CA GLY A 31 1.86 19.54 -11.87
C GLY A 31 0.96 18.32 -11.74
N ILE A 32 0.59 17.72 -12.88
CA ILE A 32 -0.15 16.46 -12.94
C ILE A 32 0.67 15.37 -12.25
N MET A 33 0.07 14.64 -11.31
CA MET A 33 0.77 13.57 -10.59
C MET A 33 1.17 12.44 -11.53
N THR A 34 2.25 11.72 -11.21
CA THR A 34 2.65 10.51 -11.91
C THR A 34 1.89 9.29 -11.40
N ASP A 35 1.76 8.27 -12.24
CA ASP A 35 1.15 6.99 -11.87
C ASP A 35 1.86 6.30 -10.70
N THR A 36 3.16 6.55 -10.54
CA THR A 36 3.94 6.02 -9.41
C THR A 36 3.54 6.67 -8.09
N GLU A 37 3.24 7.97 -8.09
CA GLU A 37 2.77 8.69 -6.90
C GLU A 37 1.37 8.25 -6.50
N ILE A 38 0.46 8.14 -7.48
CA ILE A 38 -0.90 7.62 -7.26
C ILE A 38 -0.82 6.20 -6.72
N SER A 39 -0.03 5.32 -7.33
CA SER A 39 0.18 3.95 -6.85
C SER A 39 0.77 3.90 -5.44
N ARG A 40 1.67 4.83 -5.08
CA ARG A 40 2.20 4.92 -3.70
C ARG A 40 1.12 5.29 -2.71
N TYR A 41 0.23 6.22 -3.06
CA TYR A 41 -0.89 6.61 -2.21
C TYR A 41 -1.96 5.51 -2.10
N MET A 42 -2.29 4.84 -3.20
CA MET A 42 -3.15 3.65 -3.20
C MET A 42 -2.59 2.57 -2.26
N ALA A 43 -1.28 2.31 -2.30
CA ALA A 43 -0.66 1.35 -1.38
C ALA A 43 -0.80 1.76 0.08
N LEU A 44 -0.78 3.06 0.40
CA LEU A 44 -1.05 3.56 1.73
C LEU A 44 -2.49 3.24 2.15
N LEU A 45 -3.47 3.66 1.36
CA LEU A 45 -4.88 3.48 1.69
C LEU A 45 -5.27 2.00 1.75
N LEU A 46 -4.88 1.21 0.76
CA LEU A 46 -5.30 -0.18 0.64
C LEU A 46 -4.52 -1.15 1.55
N ARG A 47 -3.39 -0.76 2.15
CA ARG A 47 -2.56 -1.68 2.96
C ARG A 47 -2.33 -1.25 4.39
N HIS A 48 -2.34 0.05 4.65
CA HIS A 48 -1.74 0.59 5.87
C HIS A 48 -2.68 1.45 6.68
N LYS A 49 -3.29 2.46 6.05
CA LYS A 49 -4.11 3.44 6.76
C LYS A 49 -5.32 3.87 5.92
N PRO A 50 -6.33 3.00 5.71
CA PRO A 50 -7.55 3.40 5.02
C PRO A 50 -8.31 4.52 5.76
N GLU A 51 -8.18 4.58 7.10
CA GLU A 51 -8.89 5.52 7.97
C GLU A 51 -8.51 6.99 7.76
N ILE A 52 -7.31 7.30 7.24
CA ILE A 52 -6.87 8.70 7.07
C ILE A 52 -7.65 9.44 5.99
N ALA A 53 -8.29 8.69 5.08
CA ALA A 53 -9.13 9.24 4.02
C ALA A 53 -10.59 8.76 4.14
N GLY A 54 -10.96 8.13 5.26
CA GLY A 54 -12.31 7.57 5.45
C GLY A 54 -12.63 6.37 4.54
N LEU A 55 -11.61 5.73 3.95
CA LEU A 55 -11.81 4.51 3.17
C LEU A 55 -12.11 3.36 4.12
N VAL A 56 -13.02 2.47 3.73
CA VAL A 56 -13.35 1.26 4.50
C VAL A 56 -12.99 0.05 3.65
N LEU A 57 -12.20 -0.86 4.25
CA LEU A 57 -11.89 -2.15 3.65
C LEU A 57 -12.79 -3.22 4.27
N ASP A 58 -13.27 -4.15 3.46
CA ASP A 58 -13.93 -5.34 3.98
C ASP A 58 -12.92 -6.33 4.59
N LYS A 59 -13.43 -7.45 5.14
CA LYS A 59 -12.60 -8.48 5.77
C LYS A 59 -11.54 -9.09 4.82
N GLN A 60 -11.75 -8.99 3.51
CA GLN A 60 -10.85 -9.49 2.47
C GLN A 60 -10.01 -8.40 1.81
N GLY A 61 -10.03 -7.18 2.36
CA GLY A 61 -9.26 -6.03 1.88
C GLY A 61 -9.88 -5.29 0.70
N TRP A 62 -11.12 -5.61 0.30
CA TRP A 62 -11.79 -4.90 -0.79
C TRP A 62 -12.30 -3.54 -0.36
N ALA A 63 -12.04 -2.54 -1.20
CA ALA A 63 -12.64 -1.21 -1.15
C ALA A 63 -13.56 -1.02 -2.35
N ASP A 64 -14.57 -0.18 -2.19
CA ASP A 64 -15.35 0.37 -3.30
C ASP A 64 -14.49 1.32 -4.15
N VAL A 65 -14.55 1.19 -5.47
CA VAL A 65 -13.70 1.96 -6.39
C VAL A 65 -14.08 3.45 -6.40
N ASP A 66 -15.36 3.77 -6.39
CA ASP A 66 -15.81 5.17 -6.39
C ASP A 66 -15.39 5.86 -5.09
N MET A 67 -15.50 5.15 -3.96
CA MET A 67 -14.99 5.63 -2.68
C MET A 67 -13.47 5.84 -2.70
N LEU A 68 -12.70 4.91 -3.27
CA LEU A 68 -11.25 5.11 -3.41
C LEU A 68 -10.93 6.34 -4.25
N LEU A 69 -11.57 6.52 -5.40
CA LEU A 69 -11.35 7.67 -6.27
C LEU A 69 -11.72 8.98 -5.58
N LYS A 70 -12.80 8.99 -4.81
CA LYS A 70 -13.19 10.13 -3.96
C LYS A 70 -12.14 10.43 -2.88
N CYS A 71 -11.67 9.41 -2.16
CA CYS A 71 -10.62 9.58 -1.15
C CYS A 71 -9.34 10.16 -1.76
N ILE A 72 -8.98 9.75 -2.98
CA ILE A 72 -7.86 10.31 -3.73
C ILE A 72 -8.15 11.78 -4.06
N SER A 73 -9.28 12.11 -4.69
CA SER A 73 -9.56 13.49 -5.12
C SER A 73 -9.70 14.50 -3.97
N GLU A 74 -10.06 14.06 -2.76
CA GLU A 74 -10.13 14.92 -1.58
C GLU A 74 -8.75 15.29 -1.01
N ASN A 75 -7.73 14.46 -1.24
CA ASN A 75 -6.38 14.63 -0.68
C ASN A 75 -5.33 14.94 -1.75
N MET A 76 -5.68 14.74 -3.02
CA MET A 76 -4.81 14.69 -4.19
C MET A 76 -5.54 15.16 -5.45
N GLU A 77 -4.84 15.18 -6.58
CA GLU A 77 -5.46 15.43 -7.89
C GLU A 77 -6.52 14.35 -8.22
N PRO A 78 -7.68 14.74 -8.79
CA PRO A 78 -8.67 13.78 -9.27
C PRO A 78 -8.08 12.78 -10.26
N VAL A 79 -8.37 11.49 -10.03
CA VAL A 79 -7.96 10.39 -10.90
C VAL A 79 -9.21 9.83 -11.57
N SER A 80 -9.19 9.64 -12.89
CA SER A 80 -10.29 8.99 -13.61
C SER A 80 -10.24 7.47 -13.41
N PHE A 81 -11.39 6.81 -13.61
CA PHE A 81 -11.47 5.36 -13.57
C PHE A 81 -10.58 4.68 -14.62
N GLU A 82 -10.47 5.28 -15.82
CA GLU A 82 -9.62 4.78 -16.90
C GLU A 82 -8.15 4.81 -16.49
N ARG A 83 -7.71 5.91 -15.89
CA ARG A 83 -6.35 6.05 -15.38
C ARG A 83 -6.06 5.07 -14.25
N LEU A 84 -7.02 4.85 -13.34
CA LEU A 84 -6.90 3.81 -12.32
C LEU A 84 -6.74 2.42 -12.95
N CYS A 85 -7.52 2.12 -13.99
CA CYS A 85 -7.40 0.87 -14.74
C CYS A 85 -6.01 0.70 -15.37
N GLU A 86 -5.45 1.76 -15.95
CA GLU A 86 -4.09 1.75 -16.53
C GLU A 86 -3.02 1.51 -15.46
N ILE A 87 -3.12 2.18 -14.30
CA ILE A 87 -2.20 1.99 -13.17
C ILE A 87 -2.21 0.54 -12.70
N VAL A 88 -3.40 -0.06 -12.54
CA VAL A 88 -3.52 -1.46 -12.11
C VAL A 88 -3.01 -2.41 -13.19
N LYS A 89 -3.31 -2.17 -14.46
CA LYS A 89 -2.87 -2.99 -15.59
C LYS A 89 -1.35 -2.98 -15.77
N ASN A 90 -0.73 -1.81 -15.63
CA ASN A 90 0.71 -1.60 -15.86
C ASN A 90 1.57 -1.88 -14.63
N ASP A 91 0.97 -2.29 -13.51
CA ASP A 91 1.71 -2.66 -12.32
C ASP A 91 2.44 -3.99 -12.49
N SER A 92 3.73 -3.91 -12.82
CA SER A 92 4.62 -5.06 -12.97
C SER A 92 4.70 -5.96 -11.73
N LYS A 93 4.36 -5.42 -10.55
CA LYS A 93 4.37 -6.18 -9.28
C LYS A 93 3.00 -6.76 -8.93
N GLN A 94 1.97 -6.52 -9.74
CA GLN A 94 0.60 -7.00 -9.53
C GLN A 94 0.14 -6.73 -8.09
N ARG A 95 0.35 -5.50 -7.61
CA ARG A 95 0.04 -5.08 -6.24
C ARG A 95 -1.46 -5.01 -5.99
N TYR A 96 -2.25 -4.81 -7.03
CA TYR A 96 -3.68 -4.57 -6.96
C TYR A 96 -4.46 -5.51 -7.85
N SER A 97 -5.72 -5.74 -7.49
CA SER A 97 -6.66 -6.44 -8.35
C SER A 97 -8.04 -5.83 -8.20
N PHE A 98 -8.78 -5.84 -9.31
CA PHE A 98 -10.21 -5.59 -9.34
C PHE A 98 -10.99 -6.89 -9.14
N ASN A 99 -12.23 -6.78 -8.67
CA ASN A 99 -13.21 -7.84 -8.82
C ASN A 99 -13.73 -7.91 -10.28
N GLU A 100 -14.62 -8.85 -10.57
CA GLU A 100 -15.06 -9.16 -11.94
C GLU A 100 -15.66 -7.97 -12.70
N ASP A 101 -16.50 -7.17 -12.04
CA ASP A 101 -17.15 -5.99 -12.62
C ASP A 101 -16.37 -4.68 -12.40
N LYS A 102 -15.20 -4.75 -11.74
CA LYS A 102 -14.37 -3.61 -11.34
C LYS A 102 -15.04 -2.59 -10.43
N SER A 103 -16.13 -2.94 -9.75
CA SER A 103 -16.71 -2.09 -8.69
C SER A 103 -15.86 -2.06 -7.42
N ARG A 104 -14.98 -3.06 -7.23
CA ARG A 104 -14.12 -3.18 -6.06
C ARG A 104 -12.66 -3.38 -6.43
N ILE A 105 -11.79 -2.84 -5.59
CA ILE A 105 -10.33 -2.95 -5.70
C ILE A 105 -9.72 -3.34 -4.36
N ARG A 106 -8.65 -4.14 -4.38
CA ARG A 106 -7.84 -4.43 -3.19
C ARG A 106 -6.36 -4.47 -3.52
N ALA A 107 -5.53 -4.39 -2.49
CA ALA A 107 -4.15 -4.82 -2.60
C ALA A 107 -4.06 -6.36 -2.49
N ASN A 108 -3.12 -6.97 -3.20
CA ASN A 108 -2.93 -8.43 -3.20
C ASN A 108 -2.06 -8.90 -2.03
N GLN A 109 -1.15 -8.04 -1.55
CA GLN A 109 -0.17 -8.37 -0.52
C GLN A 109 0.26 -7.12 0.26
N GLY A 110 0.92 -7.34 1.39
CA GLY A 110 1.65 -6.30 2.11
C GLY A 110 0.83 -5.48 3.10
N HIS A 111 -0.36 -5.96 3.48
CA HIS A 111 -1.19 -5.33 4.50
C HIS A 111 -0.50 -5.31 5.87
N SER A 112 -0.65 -4.19 6.58
CA SER A 112 -0.48 -4.09 8.04
C SER A 112 -1.82 -3.97 8.76
N VAL A 113 -2.91 -3.72 8.03
CA VAL A 113 -4.29 -3.81 8.52
C VAL A 113 -4.74 -5.27 8.60
N ASN A 114 -5.66 -5.57 9.51
CA ASN A 114 -6.13 -6.93 9.74
C ASN A 114 -7.19 -7.34 8.68
N VAL A 115 -6.72 -7.92 7.58
CA VAL A 115 -7.55 -8.46 6.48
C VAL A 115 -7.09 -9.87 6.12
N ASP A 116 -8.00 -10.70 5.64
CA ASP A 116 -7.71 -12.01 5.09
C ASP A 116 -7.98 -12.03 3.58
N VAL A 117 -6.94 -11.89 2.78
CA VAL A 117 -7.05 -11.86 1.32
C VAL A 117 -7.24 -13.26 0.70
N GLY A 118 -7.37 -14.31 1.50
CA GLY A 118 -7.65 -15.67 1.04
C GLY A 118 -6.48 -16.31 0.31
N LEU A 119 -5.25 -16.09 0.79
CA LEU A 119 -4.06 -16.70 0.19
C LEU A 119 -4.15 -18.22 0.29
N LYS A 120 -4.05 -18.89 -0.85
CA LYS A 120 -3.97 -20.34 -0.92
C LYS A 120 -2.53 -20.77 -0.65
N GLY A 121 -2.36 -21.76 0.21
CA GLY A 121 -1.07 -22.43 0.36
C GLY A 121 -0.61 -22.98 -0.99
N ALA A 122 0.65 -22.76 -1.32
CA ALA A 122 1.30 -23.29 -2.52
C ALA A 122 2.65 -23.87 -2.13
N VAL A 123 3.12 -24.86 -2.88
CA VAL A 123 4.50 -25.34 -2.73
C VAL A 123 5.43 -24.26 -3.29
N PRO A 124 6.33 -23.69 -2.48
CA PRO A 124 7.25 -22.68 -2.97
C PRO A 124 8.30 -23.32 -3.89
N PRO A 125 8.92 -22.53 -4.78
CA PRO A 125 10.15 -22.93 -5.46
C PRO A 125 11.24 -23.30 -4.43
N GLU A 126 12.26 -24.05 -4.86
CA GLU A 126 13.39 -24.45 -4.01
C GLU A 126 14.10 -23.23 -3.37
N TYR A 127 14.19 -22.13 -4.13
CA TYR A 127 14.80 -20.89 -3.68
C TYR A 127 13.84 -19.70 -3.78
N LEU A 128 13.88 -18.88 -2.74
CA LEU A 128 13.22 -17.59 -2.64
C LEU A 128 14.18 -16.62 -1.93
N TYR A 129 14.04 -15.33 -2.22
CA TYR A 129 14.94 -14.30 -1.73
C TYR A 129 14.24 -13.33 -0.77
N HIS A 130 14.98 -12.81 0.20
CA HIS A 130 14.52 -11.76 1.10
C HIS A 130 15.53 -10.62 1.16
N GLY A 131 15.23 -9.50 0.51
CA GLY A 131 16.04 -8.29 0.63
C GLY A 131 15.87 -7.62 1.99
N THR A 132 16.97 -7.34 2.68
CA THR A 132 16.97 -6.68 4.00
C THR A 132 18.13 -5.68 4.13
N ALA A 133 18.03 -4.76 5.09
CA ALA A 133 19.13 -3.85 5.40
C ALA A 133 20.21 -4.58 6.22
N THR A 134 21.49 -4.26 5.98
CA THR A 134 22.65 -4.91 6.62
C THR A 134 22.57 -4.93 8.16
N ARG A 135 22.05 -3.86 8.76
CA ARG A 135 21.82 -3.75 10.21
C ARG A 135 20.88 -4.80 10.81
N PHE A 136 20.12 -5.52 9.98
CA PHE A 136 19.18 -6.55 10.43
C PHE A 136 19.72 -7.98 10.26
N VAL A 137 20.87 -8.17 9.60
CA VAL A 137 21.44 -9.49 9.30
C VAL A 137 21.67 -10.30 10.58
N GLU A 138 22.34 -9.73 11.57
CA GLU A 138 22.63 -10.42 12.84
C GLU A 138 21.36 -10.85 13.60
N SER A 139 20.28 -10.07 13.51
CA SER A 139 18.99 -10.45 14.09
C SER A 139 18.32 -11.57 13.32
N ILE A 140 18.47 -11.59 11.99
CA ILE A 140 17.86 -12.61 11.12
C ILE A 140 18.60 -13.94 11.27
N ASP A 141 19.93 -13.93 11.35
CA ASP A 141 20.73 -15.14 11.53
C ASP A 141 20.39 -15.84 12.87
N ARG A 142 20.13 -15.05 13.92
CA ARG A 142 19.76 -15.60 15.24
C ARG A 142 18.31 -16.06 15.34
N GLY A 143 17.39 -15.33 14.72
CA GLY A 143 15.95 -15.45 15.01
C GLY A 143 15.07 -15.80 13.80
N GLY A 144 15.66 -15.96 12.62
CA GLY A 144 14.94 -16.07 11.36
C GLY A 144 14.28 -14.76 10.92
N ILE A 145 13.65 -14.81 9.74
CA ILE A 145 12.89 -13.69 9.19
C ILE A 145 11.49 -13.66 9.83
N ILE A 146 11.12 -12.52 10.40
CA ILE A 146 9.79 -12.32 11.01
C ILE A 146 8.99 -11.24 10.26
N ARG A 147 7.66 -11.37 10.25
CA ARG A 147 6.73 -10.48 9.50
C ARG A 147 6.72 -9.01 9.94
N LYS A 148 7.27 -8.70 11.12
CA LYS A 148 7.22 -7.37 11.77
C LYS A 148 5.78 -6.81 11.76
N THR A 149 5.55 -5.67 11.11
CA THR A 149 4.25 -4.98 11.06
C THR A 149 3.33 -5.49 9.96
N ARG A 150 3.81 -6.36 9.05
CA ARG A 150 2.98 -6.96 7.99
C ARG A 150 2.29 -8.22 8.48
N LEU A 151 1.27 -8.66 7.75
CA LEU A 151 0.60 -9.96 8.00
C LEU A 151 1.49 -11.16 7.68
N TYR A 152 2.34 -11.06 6.65
CA TYR A 152 3.21 -12.15 6.19
C TYR A 152 4.62 -11.65 5.89
N VAL A 153 5.60 -12.55 5.95
CA VAL A 153 6.94 -12.32 5.38
C VAL A 153 6.80 -12.27 3.86
N HIS A 154 7.42 -11.27 3.23
CA HIS A 154 7.47 -11.16 1.77
C HIS A 154 8.79 -11.71 1.27
N LEU A 155 8.69 -12.60 0.29
CA LEU A 155 9.80 -13.23 -0.41
C LEU A 155 9.66 -12.92 -1.91
N SER A 156 10.79 -12.83 -2.61
CA SER A 156 10.89 -12.58 -4.06
C SER A 156 11.48 -13.77 -4.79
#